data_AF-A0A2M8DUM7-F1
#
_entry.id   AF-A0A2M8DUM7-F1
#
_cell.length_a   1.000
_cell.length_b   1.000
_cell.length_c   1.000
_cell.angle_alpha   90.00
_cell.angle_beta   90.00
_cell.angle_gamma   90.00
#
_symmetry.space_group_name_H-M   'P 1'
#
loop_
_entity.id
_entity.type
_entity.pdbx_description
1 polymer ?
#
loop_
_entity_poly.entity_id
_entity_poly.type
_entity_poly.pdbx_seq_one_letter_code
_entity_poly.pdbx_strand_id
1 'polypeptide(L)'
;MEVTQDLSFVHLISNASVLVQLVMGLLLLVSLLSWWYIFIKLFAIRREKRLTSEFEELFWRNSNLNDLYKQSSGAARADQGALERIFAAGFVEFVKLKKQHGMDSSAVMDGTRRAMRATYQRE
;
A
#
# COMPACT_ATOMS: atom_id res chain seq x y z
N MET A 1 9.22 36.62 46.69
CA MET A 1 9.65 35.31 47.21
C MET A 1 8.72 34.30 46.55
N GLU A 2 9.07 33.55 45.52
CA GLU A 2 10.35 33.20 44.89
C GLU A 2 10.26 33.37 43.37
N VAL A 3 11.31 33.89 42.75
CA VAL A 3 11.51 33.84 41.30
C VAL A 3 12.29 32.56 41.04
N THR A 4 11.59 31.43 40.94
CA THR A 4 12.15 30.13 40.53
C THR A 4 11.78 29.79 39.09
N GLN A 5 11.69 30.82 38.23
CA GLN A 5 11.58 30.65 36.77
C GLN A 5 12.94 30.69 36.04
N ASP A 6 14.04 30.85 36.77
CA ASP A 6 15.39 30.93 36.18
C ASP A 6 15.95 29.58 35.67
N LEU A 7 15.21 28.48 35.87
CA LEU A 7 15.51 27.17 35.29
C LEU A 7 14.37 26.67 34.39
N SER A 8 13.69 27.56 33.67
CA SER A 8 12.83 27.13 32.57
C SER A 8 13.67 26.37 31.55
N PHE A 9 13.21 25.18 31.13
CA PHE A 9 13.88 24.32 30.15
C PHE A 9 14.28 25.10 28.87
N VAL A 10 13.46 26.09 28.50
CA VAL A 10 13.67 27.01 27.38
C VAL A 10 14.86 27.95 27.63
N HIS A 11 15.05 28.44 28.86
CA HIS A 11 16.17 29.30 29.23
C HIS A 11 17.51 28.53 29.22
N LEU A 12 17.50 27.26 29.66
CA LEU A 12 18.68 26.39 29.61
C LEU A 12 19.12 26.09 28.17
N ILE A 13 18.15 25.88 27.26
CA ILE A 13 18.38 25.69 25.83
C ILE A 13 18.85 26.98 25.17
N SER A 14 18.26 28.14 25.51
CA SER A 14 18.61 29.45 24.93
C SER A 14 20.03 29.89 25.30
N ASN A 15 20.50 29.55 26.50
CA ASN A 15 21.88 29.82 26.95
C ASN A 15 22.90 28.77 26.47
N ALA A 16 22.45 27.66 25.86
CA ALA A 16 23.35 26.66 25.31
C ALA A 16 24.06 27.19 24.04
N SER A 17 25.23 26.60 23.74
CA SER A 17 25.96 26.87 22.49
C SER A 17 25.05 26.71 21.26
N VAL A 18 25.20 27.60 20.27
CA VAL A 18 24.45 27.58 19.00
C VAL A 18 24.53 26.20 18.32
N LEU A 19 25.67 25.51 18.43
CA LEU A 19 25.82 24.16 17.90
C LEU A 19 24.87 23.16 18.57
N VAL A 20 24.73 23.23 19.89
CA VAL A 20 23.85 22.35 20.68
C VAL A 20 22.39 22.61 20.33
N GLN A 21 22.00 23.87 20.15
CA GLN A 21 20.66 24.25 19.70
C GLN A 21 20.33 23.67 18.32
N LEU A 22 21.28 23.73 17.37
CA LEU A 22 21.10 23.13 16.04
C LEU A 22 20.95 21.61 16.09
N VAL A 23 21.76 20.92 16.90
CA VAL A 23 21.64 19.46 17.07
C VAL A 23 20.29 19.09 17.70
N MET A 24 19.86 19.78 18.74
CA MET A 24 18.53 19.54 19.35
C MET A 24 17.40 19.80 18.36
N GLY A 25 17.48 20.87 17.57
CA GLY A 25 16.51 21.17 16.52
C GLY A 25 16.47 20.09 15.43
N LEU A 26 17.63 19.63 14.97
CA LEU A 26 17.72 18.54 13.99
C LEU A 26 17.13 17.24 14.53
N LEU A 27 17.47 16.86 15.76
CA LEU A 27 16.92 15.65 16.41
C LEU A 27 15.40 15.72 16.54
N LEU A 28 14.87 16.89 16.89
CA LEU A 28 13.42 17.12 16.98
C LEU A 28 12.76 16.98 15.60
N LEU A 29 13.32 17.61 14.56
CA LEU A 29 12.82 17.48 13.19
C LEU A 29 12.82 16.03 12.72
N VAL A 30 13.93 15.31 12.91
CA VAL A 30 14.03 13.88 12.54
C VAL A 30 13.02 13.04 13.32
N SER A 31 12.81 13.33 14.61
CA SER A 31 11.81 12.65 15.44
C SER A 31 10.39 12.85 14.90
N LEU A 32 10.03 14.10 14.56
CA LEU A 32 8.73 14.42 13.97
C LEU A 32 8.54 13.77 12.60
N LEU A 33 9.57 13.80 11.74
CA LEU A 33 9.53 13.15 10.43
C LEU A 33 9.36 11.63 10.55
N SER A 34 10.03 11.00 11.52
CA SER A 34 9.88 9.57 11.79
C SER A 34 8.43 9.24 12.18
N TRP A 35 7.86 9.99 13.11
CA TRP A 35 6.47 9.77 13.54
C TRP A 35 5.47 10.00 12.41
N TRP A 36 5.65 11.08 11.64
CA TRP A 36 4.86 11.37 10.44
C TRP A 36 4.90 10.24 9.41
N TYR A 37 6.09 9.71 9.13
CA TYR A 37 6.27 8.60 8.18
C TYR A 37 5.61 7.30 8.70
N ILE A 38 5.69 7.03 10.01
CA ILE A 38 5.02 5.89 10.63
C ILE A 38 3.50 5.96 10.38
N PHE A 39 2.88 7.13 10.56
CA PHE A 39 1.44 7.27 10.30
C PHE A 39 1.10 7.06 8.83
N ILE A 40 1.81 7.70 7.91
CA ILE A 40 1.55 7.53 6.47
C ILE A 40 1.63 6.07 6.08
N LYS A 41 2.69 5.37 6.51
CA LYS A 41 2.88 3.96 6.18
C LYS A 41 1.81 3.07 6.82
N LEU A 42 1.39 3.37 8.05
CA LEU A 42 0.33 2.66 8.74
C LEU A 42 -1.02 2.81 8.03
N PHE A 43 -1.37 4.02 7.59
CA PHE A 43 -2.59 4.27 6.82
C PHE A 43 -2.56 3.60 5.45
N ALA A 44 -1.42 3.64 4.75
CA ALA A 44 -1.24 2.96 3.47
C ALA A 44 -1.45 1.44 3.61
N ILE A 45 -0.81 0.80 4.60
CA ILE A 45 -0.95 -0.65 4.82
C ILE A 45 -2.39 -1.02 5.21
N ARG A 46 -3.04 -0.22 6.08
CA ARG A 46 -4.43 -0.48 6.47
C ARG A 46 -5.38 -0.37 5.29
N ARG A 47 -5.17 0.61 4.41
CA ARG A 47 -5.96 0.78 3.18
C ARG A 47 -5.83 -0.41 2.26
N GLU A 48 -4.61 -0.83 1.95
CA GLU A 48 -4.36 -2.00 1.09
C GLU A 48 -4.97 -3.29 1.65
N LYS A 49 -4.84 -3.51 2.98
CA LYS A 49 -5.45 -4.67 3.63
C LYS A 49 -6.97 -4.68 3.54
N ARG A 50 -7.60 -3.51 3.70
CA ARG A 50 -9.05 -3.37 3.58
C ARG A 50 -9.53 -3.69 2.17
N LEU A 51 -8.91 -3.09 1.15
CA LEU A 51 -9.25 -3.33 -0.26
C LEU A 51 -9.09 -4.81 -0.63
N THR A 52 -7.99 -5.43 -0.17
CA THR A 52 -7.74 -6.87 -0.37
C THR A 52 -8.83 -7.72 0.25
N SER A 53 -9.25 -7.42 1.49
CA SER A 53 -10.29 -8.18 2.20
C SER A 53 -11.67 -8.02 1.55
N GLU A 54 -12.01 -6.83 1.08
CA GLU A 54 -13.28 -6.56 0.39
C GLU A 54 -13.34 -7.34 -0.94
N PHE A 55 -12.26 -7.31 -1.72
CA PHE A 55 -12.16 -8.11 -2.95
C PHE A 55 -12.25 -9.61 -2.67
N GLU A 56 -11.54 -10.10 -1.67
CA GLU A 56 -11.53 -11.53 -1.33
C GLU A 56 -12.94 -12.00 -0.97
N GLU A 57 -13.68 -11.24 -0.17
CA GLU A 57 -15.07 -11.56 0.16
C GLU A 57 -15.99 -11.57 -1.08
N LEU A 58 -15.78 -10.64 -2.02
CA LEU A 58 -16.49 -10.62 -3.31
C LEU A 58 -16.12 -11.82 -4.17
N PHE A 59 -14.85 -12.21 -4.21
CA PHE A 59 -14.38 -13.39 -4.94
C PHE A 59 -15.01 -14.68 -4.40
N TRP A 60 -15.09 -14.84 -3.08
CA TRP A 60 -15.68 -16.04 -2.47
C TRP A 60 -17.21 -16.08 -2.56
N ARG A 61 -17.90 -14.93 -2.54
CA ARG A 61 -19.36 -14.86 -2.71
C ARG A 61 -19.81 -15.04 -4.15
N ASN A 62 -19.01 -14.60 -5.13
CA ASN A 62 -19.42 -14.57 -6.52
C ASN A 62 -18.95 -15.82 -7.27
N SER A 63 -19.91 -16.62 -7.73
CA SER A 63 -19.64 -17.81 -8.55
C SER A 63 -19.25 -17.46 -9.99
N ASN A 64 -19.45 -16.21 -10.45
CA ASN A 64 -19.12 -15.77 -11.80
C ASN A 64 -17.96 -14.78 -11.85
N LEU A 65 -16.78 -15.30 -12.23
CA LEU A 65 -15.56 -14.53 -12.40
C LEU A 65 -15.65 -13.42 -13.47
N ASN A 66 -16.53 -13.56 -14.46
CA ASN A 66 -16.72 -12.52 -15.49
C ASN A 66 -17.36 -11.25 -14.90
N ASP A 67 -18.30 -11.41 -13.97
CA ASP A 67 -18.98 -10.28 -13.35
C ASP A 67 -18.05 -9.58 -12.36
N LEU A 68 -17.23 -10.36 -11.64
CA LEU A 68 -16.15 -9.84 -10.79
C LEU A 68 -15.13 -9.02 -11.60
N TYR A 69 -14.75 -9.50 -12.79
CA TYR A 69 -13.85 -8.74 -13.69
C TYR A 69 -14.46 -7.42 -14.16
N LYS A 70 -15.75 -7.39 -14.51
CA LYS A 70 -16.44 -6.15 -14.90
C LYS A 70 -16.50 -5.13 -13.76
N GLN A 71 -16.73 -5.61 -12.54
CA GLN A 71 -16.76 -4.76 -11.35
C GLN A 71 -15.37 -4.20 -11.04
N SER A 72 -14.33 -5.04 -11.09
CA SER A 72 -12.94 -4.61 -10.90
C SER A 72 -12.48 -3.64 -11.99
N SER A 73 -12.76 -3.91 -13.26
CA SER A 73 -12.35 -3.04 -14.39
C SER A 73 -13.08 -1.69 -14.47
N GLY A 74 -14.25 -1.57 -13.84
CA GLY A 74 -15.01 -0.31 -13.75
C GLY A 74 -14.57 0.61 -12.61
N ALA A 75 -13.81 0.10 -11.62
CA ALA A 75 -13.31 0.92 -10.53
C ALA A 75 -12.16 1.82 -10.99
N ALA A 76 -12.08 3.05 -10.45
CA ALA A 76 -10.95 3.94 -10.71
C ALA A 76 -9.66 3.29 -10.22
N ARG A 77 -8.56 3.38 -10.99
CA ARG A 77 -7.24 2.79 -10.63
C ARG A 77 -6.75 3.17 -9.23
N ALA A 78 -7.17 4.33 -8.72
CA ALA A 78 -6.80 4.77 -7.37
C ALA A 78 -7.45 3.92 -6.27
N ASP A 79 -8.57 3.25 -6.54
CA ASP A 79 -9.38 2.50 -5.58
C ASP A 79 -9.24 0.97 -5.75
N GLN A 80 -8.50 0.53 -6.77
CA GLN A 80 -8.19 -0.88 -6.98
C GLN A 80 -7.05 -1.33 -6.05
N GLY A 81 -7.30 -2.33 -5.21
CA GLY A 81 -6.25 -2.98 -4.42
C GLY A 81 -5.28 -3.78 -5.30
N ALA A 82 -4.07 -4.02 -4.82
CA ALA A 82 -3.06 -4.81 -5.55
C ALA A 82 -3.58 -6.19 -5.99
N LEU A 83 -4.39 -6.85 -5.16
CA LEU A 83 -4.97 -8.17 -5.47
C LEU A 83 -5.95 -8.12 -6.66
N GLU A 84 -6.77 -7.07 -6.76
CA GLU A 84 -7.69 -6.87 -7.88
C GLU A 84 -6.95 -6.73 -9.20
N ARG A 85 -5.85 -5.99 -9.19
CA ARG A 85 -5.01 -5.76 -10.38
C ARG A 85 -4.35 -7.05 -10.86
N ILE A 86 -3.85 -7.85 -9.93
CA ILE A 86 -3.28 -9.18 -10.23
C ILE A 86 -4.36 -10.10 -10.81
N PHE A 87 -5.56 -10.13 -10.22
CA PHE A 87 -6.69 -10.91 -10.71
C PHE A 87 -7.09 -10.47 -12.13
N ALA A 88 -7.28 -9.17 -12.37
CA ALA A 88 -7.68 -8.64 -13.67
C ALA A 88 -6.66 -9.01 -14.77
N ALA A 89 -5.36 -8.91 -14.48
CA ALA A 89 -4.31 -9.30 -15.42
C ALA A 89 -4.32 -10.81 -15.71
N GLY A 90 -4.48 -11.65 -14.67
CA GLY A 90 -4.60 -13.09 -14.83
C GLY A 90 -5.85 -13.49 -15.61
N PHE A 91 -6.99 -12.89 -15.30
CA PHE A 91 -8.27 -13.21 -15.92
C PHE A 91 -8.31 -12.84 -17.40
N VAL A 92 -7.73 -11.71 -17.79
CA VAL A 92 -7.60 -11.32 -19.21
C VAL A 92 -6.79 -12.36 -19.98
N GLU A 93 -5.65 -12.78 -19.45
CA GLU A 93 -4.80 -13.78 -20.10
C GLU A 93 -5.49 -15.15 -20.14
N PHE A 94 -6.19 -15.55 -19.08
CA PHE A 94 -7.00 -16.77 -19.04
C PHE A 94 -8.07 -16.80 -20.14
N VAL A 95 -8.87 -15.73 -20.26
CA VAL A 95 -9.92 -15.64 -21.29
C VAL A 95 -9.33 -15.68 -22.69
N LYS A 96 -8.20 -15.00 -22.91
CA LYS A 96 -7.48 -14.98 -24.18
C LYS A 96 -6.97 -16.37 -24.58
N LEU A 97 -6.29 -17.07 -23.66
CA LEU A 97 -5.73 -18.40 -23.90
C LEU A 97 -6.83 -19.46 -24.05
N LYS A 98 -7.91 -19.37 -23.28
CA LYS A 98 -9.08 -20.25 -23.40
C LYS A 98 -9.79 -20.12 -24.76
N LYS A 99 -9.78 -18.94 -25.38
CA LYS A 99 -10.37 -18.72 -26.71
C LYS A 99 -9.54 -19.33 -27.84
N GLN A 100 -8.27 -19.65 -27.57
CA GLN A 100 -7.36 -20.24 -28.56
C GLN A 100 -7.61 -21.75 -28.63
N HIS A 101 -8.17 -22.20 -29.76
CA HIS A 101 -8.50 -23.62 -29.97
C HIS A 101 -7.22 -24.48 -30.02
N GLY A 102 -7.24 -25.63 -29.33
CA GLY A 102 -6.14 -26.61 -29.33
C GLY A 102 -5.07 -26.39 -28.26
N MET A 103 -5.28 -25.43 -27.34
CA MET A 103 -4.35 -25.23 -26.22
C MET A 103 -4.66 -26.17 -25.06
N ASP A 104 -3.63 -26.84 -24.56
CA ASP A 104 -3.76 -27.73 -23.41
C ASP A 104 -4.07 -26.94 -22.13
N SER A 105 -4.88 -27.51 -21.25
CA SER A 105 -5.31 -26.86 -20.00
C SER A 105 -4.13 -26.45 -19.12
N SER A 106 -3.06 -27.27 -19.16
CA SER A 106 -1.77 -27.01 -18.51
C SER A 106 -1.13 -25.69 -18.99
N ALA A 107 -1.11 -25.46 -20.30
CA ALA A 107 -0.54 -24.28 -20.93
C ALA A 107 -1.36 -23.01 -20.63
N VAL A 108 -2.69 -23.13 -20.57
CA VAL A 108 -3.58 -22.02 -20.17
C VAL A 108 -3.29 -21.60 -18.73
N MET A 109 -3.10 -22.56 -17.82
CA MET A 109 -2.76 -22.30 -16.41
C MET A 109 -1.39 -21.67 -16.23
N ASP A 110 -0.38 -22.13 -16.95
CA ASP A 110 0.96 -21.54 -16.88
C ASP A 110 1.01 -20.13 -17.45
N GLY A 111 0.30 -19.86 -18.55
CA GLY A 111 0.16 -18.51 -19.10
C GLY A 111 -0.52 -17.55 -18.12
N THR A 112 -1.60 -18.00 -17.49
CA THR A 112 -2.34 -17.25 -16.46
C THR A 112 -1.44 -16.95 -15.25
N ARG A 113 -0.69 -17.94 -14.75
CA ARG A 113 0.26 -17.78 -13.64
C ARG A 113 1.38 -16.81 -13.96
N ARG A 114 1.92 -16.84 -15.18
CA ARG A 114 2.94 -15.88 -15.63
C ARG A 114 2.42 -14.45 -15.64
N ALA A 115 1.21 -14.23 -16.15
CA ALA A 115 0.58 -12.89 -16.16
C ALA A 115 0.35 -12.35 -14.74
N MET A 116 -0.14 -13.20 -13.83
CA MET A 116 -0.31 -12.83 -12.41
C MET A 116 1.03 -12.50 -11.76
N ARG A 117 2.08 -13.32 -11.96
CA ARG A 117 3.43 -13.05 -11.42
C ARG A 117 4.06 -11.78 -11.97
N ALA A 118 3.90 -11.51 -13.26
CA ALA A 118 4.41 -10.30 -13.90
C ALA A 118 3.76 -9.02 -13.33
N THR A 119 2.49 -9.12 -12.93
CA THR A 119 1.77 -8.00 -12.30
C THR A 119 2.17 -7.86 -10.83
N TYR A 120 2.30 -8.98 -10.10
CA TYR A 120 2.79 -9.00 -8.72
C TYR A 120 4.19 -8.39 -8.58
N GLN A 121 5.11 -8.63 -9.52
CA GLN A 121 6.45 -8.04 -9.47
C GLN A 121 6.50 -6.55 -9.81
N ARG A 122 5.42 -5.98 -10.34
CA ARG A 122 5.34 -4.56 -10.69
C ARG A 122 4.79 -3.69 -9.56
N GLU A 123 4.26 -4.30 -8.50
CA GLU A 123 3.74 -3.63 -7.30
C GLU A 123 4.63 -3.88 -6.10
#